data_AF-A0A3D1TKA2-F1
#
_entry.id   AF-A0A3D1TKA2-F1
#
_cell.length_a   1.000
_cell.length_b   1.000
_cell.length_c   1.000
_cell.angle_alpha   90.00
_cell.angle_beta   90.00
_cell.angle_gamma   90.00
#
_symmetry.space_group_name_H-M   'P 1'
#
loop_
_entity.id
_entity.type
_entity.pdbx_description
1 polymer ?
#
loop_
_entity_poly.entity_id
_entity_poly.type
_entity_poly.pdbx_seq_one_letter_code
_entity_poly.pdbx_strand_id
1 'polypeptide(L)'
;MKTFKQDSDKLAAMKAVKKDKDVKEKYETFEQDRAKYERYMNDLAQTMPALMKMTHTCTKLPKFDSADMSSYYRDLSKALESCAADAGDLAKVPIKSYAEYGADMQESVSKKKDIVDQMADLNLNDIEYGSADYEKLQDLHSKMSDIDSPTLDQSDLQKAAKEADLSGSLKDLETTLSEKIK
;
A
#
# COMPACT_ATOMS: atom_id res chain seq x y z
N MET A 1 9.62 11.49 14.94
CA MET A 1 10.67 12.24 14.21
C MET A 1 11.35 13.33 15.03
N LYS A 2 10.63 14.27 15.65
CA LYS A 2 11.22 15.46 16.31
C LYS A 2 12.25 15.10 17.40
N THR A 3 11.95 14.14 18.26
CA THR A 3 12.85 13.65 19.32
C THR A 3 14.07 12.92 18.76
N PHE A 4 13.87 12.09 17.74
CA PHE A 4 14.95 11.33 17.09
C PHE A 4 16.00 12.24 16.43
N LYS A 5 15.54 13.29 15.73
CA LYS A 5 16.43 14.31 15.17
C LYS A 5 17.20 15.05 16.27
N GLN A 6 16.53 15.44 17.36
CA GLN A 6 17.18 16.10 18.49
C GLN A 6 18.26 15.24 19.14
N ASP A 7 18.07 13.93 19.23
CA ASP A 7 19.05 13.05 19.86
C ASP A 7 20.26 12.82 18.95
N SER A 8 20.08 12.73 17.63
CA SER A 8 21.24 12.73 16.71
C SER A 8 21.98 14.09 16.71
N ASP A 9 21.29 15.23 16.79
CA ASP A 9 21.94 16.53 16.87
C ASP A 9 22.83 16.66 18.14
N LYS A 10 22.41 16.04 19.26
CA LYS A 10 23.24 15.94 20.48
C LYS A 10 24.47 15.06 20.28
N LEU A 11 24.34 13.93 19.57
CA LEU A 11 25.45 13.06 19.19
C LEU A 11 26.47 13.83 18.33
N ALA A 12 26.01 14.59 17.32
CA ALA A 12 26.86 15.44 16.48
C ALA A 12 27.69 16.46 17.29
N ALA A 13 27.12 16.96 18.39
CA ALA A 13 27.75 17.95 19.25
C ALA A 13 28.83 17.35 20.17
N MET A 14 28.92 16.02 20.31
CA MET A 14 29.88 15.37 21.19
C MET A 14 31.33 15.62 20.75
N LYS A 15 32.19 15.89 21.73
CA LYS A 15 33.63 16.13 21.50
C LYS A 15 34.33 14.90 20.92
N ALA A 16 33.91 13.69 21.29
CA ALA A 16 34.44 12.43 20.77
C ALA A 16 34.21 12.31 19.25
N VAL A 17 33.01 12.63 18.77
CA VAL A 17 32.66 12.64 17.33
C VAL A 17 33.53 13.63 16.52
N LYS A 18 33.99 14.72 17.15
CA LYS A 18 34.84 15.72 16.50
C LYS A 18 36.33 15.43 16.55
N LYS A 19 36.79 14.53 17.43
CA LYS A 19 38.21 14.37 17.75
C LYS A 19 38.75 12.95 17.56
N ASP A 20 37.91 11.93 17.70
CA ASP A 20 38.30 10.54 17.48
C ASP A 20 37.88 10.10 16.08
N LYS A 21 38.82 9.56 15.30
CA LYS A 21 38.60 9.18 13.91
C LYS A 21 37.62 8.01 13.79
N ASP A 22 37.70 7.03 14.69
CA ASP A 22 36.89 5.83 14.65
C ASP A 22 35.44 6.16 15.03
N VAL A 23 35.26 7.00 16.06
CA VAL A 23 33.93 7.51 16.45
C VAL A 23 33.32 8.33 15.31
N LYS A 24 34.12 9.17 14.64
CA LYS A 24 33.65 9.97 13.51
C LYS A 24 33.18 9.10 12.34
N GLU A 25 33.93 8.08 11.97
CA GLU A 25 33.58 7.16 10.86
C GLU A 25 32.28 6.38 11.15
N LYS A 26 32.13 5.86 12.37
CA LYS A 26 30.88 5.21 12.80
C LYS A 26 29.70 6.17 12.87
N TYR A 27 29.93 7.41 13.28
CA TYR A 27 28.90 8.45 13.29
C TYR A 27 28.44 8.83 11.87
N GLU A 28 29.37 8.99 10.92
CA GLU A 28 29.03 9.24 9.51
C GLU A 28 28.23 8.09 8.89
N THR A 29 28.57 6.84 9.23
CA THR A 29 27.80 5.65 8.81
C THR A 29 26.39 5.68 9.40
N PHE A 30 26.27 5.95 10.69
CA PHE A 30 24.98 6.12 11.36
C PHE A 30 24.13 7.21 10.71
N GLU A 31 24.70 8.37 10.37
CA GLU A 31 23.96 9.47 9.73
C GLU A 31 23.46 9.10 8.32
N GLN A 32 24.23 8.31 7.56
CA GLN A 32 23.79 7.80 6.25
C GLN A 32 22.61 6.85 6.39
N ASP A 33 22.67 5.90 7.32
CA ASP A 33 21.58 4.97 7.56
C ASP A 33 20.36 5.69 8.15
N ARG A 34 20.58 6.67 9.04
CA ARG A 34 19.54 7.56 9.58
C ARG A 34 18.74 8.22 8.46
N ALA A 35 19.42 8.74 7.44
CA ALA A 35 18.76 9.34 6.30
C ALA A 35 17.89 8.34 5.52
N LYS A 36 18.34 7.10 5.35
CA LYS A 36 17.53 6.02 4.72
C LYS A 36 16.29 5.70 5.55
N TYR A 37 16.44 5.56 6.87
CA TYR A 37 15.33 5.32 7.79
C TYR A 37 14.32 6.46 7.79
N GLU A 38 14.77 7.71 7.89
CA GLU A 38 13.88 8.88 7.85
C GLU A 38 13.11 8.95 6.54
N ARG A 39 13.77 8.67 5.41
CA ARG A 39 13.09 8.57 4.11
C ARG A 39 12.05 7.46 4.10
N TYR A 40 12.41 6.25 4.51
CA TYR A 40 11.49 5.12 4.56
C TYR A 40 10.25 5.42 5.44
N MET A 41 10.45 6.02 6.61
CA MET A 41 9.34 6.40 7.50
C MET A 41 8.46 7.49 6.90
N ASN A 42 9.03 8.47 6.21
CA ASN A 42 8.27 9.50 5.50
C ASN A 42 7.48 8.92 4.33
N ASP A 43 8.06 8.00 3.57
CA ASP A 43 7.42 7.33 2.45
C ASP A 43 6.26 6.45 2.95
N LEU A 44 6.44 5.76 4.08
CA LEU A 44 5.39 4.98 4.73
C LEU A 44 4.25 5.87 5.25
N ALA A 45 4.58 6.99 5.90
CA ALA A 45 3.59 7.95 6.39
C ALA A 45 2.73 8.55 5.26
N GLN A 46 3.30 8.71 4.07
CA GLN A 46 2.57 9.14 2.87
C GLN A 46 1.73 8.02 2.23
N THR A 47 2.18 6.77 2.36
CA THR A 47 1.53 5.61 1.74
C THR A 47 0.32 5.11 2.54
N MET A 48 0.42 5.06 3.87
CA MET A 48 -0.61 4.49 4.75
C MET A 48 -2.01 5.11 4.58
N PRO A 49 -2.16 6.44 4.44
CA PRO A 49 -3.48 7.05 4.20
C PRO A 49 -4.13 6.56 2.91
N ALA A 50 -3.37 6.46 1.81
CA ALA A 50 -3.88 5.97 0.53
C ALA A 50 -4.31 4.50 0.61
N LEU A 51 -3.49 3.66 1.26
CA LEU A 51 -3.82 2.25 1.48
C LEU A 51 -5.11 2.07 2.30
N MET A 52 -5.24 2.81 3.40
CA MET A 52 -6.43 2.76 4.26
C MET A 52 -7.68 3.24 3.53
N LYS A 53 -7.57 4.32 2.75
CA LYS A 53 -8.67 4.87 1.95
C LYS A 53 -9.14 3.84 0.91
N MET A 54 -8.22 3.29 0.11
CA MET A 54 -8.52 2.24 -0.85
C MET A 54 -9.16 1.02 -0.18
N THR A 55 -8.58 0.53 0.92
CA THR A 55 -9.12 -0.63 1.64
C THR A 55 -10.55 -0.38 2.13
N HIS A 56 -10.84 0.82 2.64
CA HIS A 56 -12.18 1.19 3.08
C HIS A 56 -13.17 1.23 1.91
N THR A 57 -12.81 1.90 0.82
CA THR A 57 -13.71 2.06 -0.34
C THR A 57 -13.95 0.73 -1.04
N CYS A 58 -12.91 -0.08 -1.26
CA CYS A 58 -13.00 -1.36 -1.96
C CYS A 58 -13.75 -2.45 -1.16
N THR A 59 -13.89 -2.31 0.16
CA THR A 59 -14.67 -3.23 1.01
C THR A 59 -16.10 -2.75 1.26
N LYS A 60 -16.41 -1.50 0.90
CA LYS A 60 -17.74 -0.91 1.07
C LYS A 60 -18.65 -1.25 -0.12
N LEU A 61 -19.07 -2.51 -0.17
CA LEU A 61 -19.98 -3.00 -1.21
C LEU A 61 -21.44 -2.70 -0.87
N PRO A 62 -22.30 -2.44 -1.87
CA PRO A 62 -23.74 -2.32 -1.63
C PRO A 62 -24.31 -3.62 -1.08
N LYS A 63 -25.42 -3.51 -0.33
CA LYS A 63 -26.15 -4.70 0.11
C LYS A 63 -26.82 -5.34 -1.09
N PHE A 64 -26.65 -6.65 -1.24
CA PHE A 64 -27.38 -7.41 -2.25
C PHE A 64 -28.88 -7.31 -2.02
N ASP A 65 -29.59 -6.91 -3.06
CA ASP A 65 -31.05 -6.89 -3.11
C ASP A 65 -31.51 -7.78 -4.26
N SER A 66 -32.07 -8.94 -3.91
CA SER A 66 -32.58 -9.88 -4.90
C SER A 66 -33.87 -9.41 -5.58
N ALA A 67 -34.60 -8.47 -4.98
CA ALA A 67 -35.83 -7.93 -5.55
C ALA A 67 -35.58 -6.84 -6.61
N ASP A 68 -34.40 -6.21 -6.57
CA ASP A 68 -33.96 -5.22 -7.55
C ASP A 68 -32.47 -5.42 -7.88
N MET A 69 -32.18 -6.52 -8.56
CA MET A 69 -30.82 -6.88 -8.96
C MET A 69 -30.20 -5.81 -9.88
N SER A 70 -31.03 -5.18 -10.71
CA SER A 70 -30.59 -4.13 -11.64
C SER A 70 -30.01 -2.94 -10.88
N SER A 71 -30.69 -2.45 -9.85
CA SER A 71 -30.17 -1.36 -9.00
C SER A 71 -28.94 -1.81 -8.20
N TYR A 72 -28.93 -3.05 -7.70
CA TYR A 72 -27.75 -3.60 -7.01
C TYR A 72 -26.48 -3.52 -7.89
N TYR A 73 -26.53 -3.99 -9.15
CA TYR A 73 -25.36 -3.96 -10.02
C TYR A 73 -24.94 -2.52 -10.39
N ARG A 74 -25.89 -1.59 -10.55
CA ARG A 74 -25.56 -0.17 -10.76
C ARG A 74 -24.82 0.44 -9.57
N ASP A 75 -25.27 0.15 -8.35
CA ASP A 75 -24.60 0.64 -7.15
C ASP A 75 -23.26 -0.07 -6.92
N LEU A 76 -23.15 -1.34 -7.32
CA LEU A 76 -21.89 -2.07 -7.28
C LEU A 76 -20.88 -1.46 -8.27
N SER A 77 -21.31 -1.09 -9.48
CA SER A 77 -20.47 -0.40 -10.45
C SER A 77 -19.90 0.91 -9.90
N LYS A 78 -20.73 1.74 -9.26
CA LYS A 78 -20.27 2.99 -8.60
C LYS A 78 -19.29 2.73 -7.46
N ALA A 79 -19.50 1.67 -6.68
CA ALA A 79 -18.58 1.27 -5.62
C ALA A 79 -17.23 0.84 -6.20
N LEU A 80 -17.23 0.06 -7.29
CA LEU A 80 -16.02 -0.36 -8.00
C LEU A 80 -15.31 0.84 -8.66
N GLU A 81 -16.04 1.81 -9.21
CA GLU A 81 -15.46 3.05 -9.73
C GLU A 81 -14.71 3.83 -8.65
N SER A 82 -15.33 3.99 -7.47
CA SER A 82 -14.70 4.65 -6.33
C SER A 82 -13.46 3.90 -5.85
N CYS A 83 -13.55 2.56 -5.79
CA CYS A 83 -12.42 1.70 -5.43
C CYS A 83 -11.26 1.82 -6.44
N ALA A 84 -11.56 1.81 -7.74
CA ALA A 84 -10.55 1.96 -8.79
C ALA A 84 -9.84 3.33 -8.71
N ALA A 85 -10.59 4.40 -8.41
CA ALA A 85 -10.01 5.73 -8.22
C ALA A 85 -9.04 5.76 -7.02
N ASP A 86 -9.43 5.21 -5.87
CA ASP A 86 -8.58 5.15 -4.68
C ASP A 86 -7.39 4.20 -4.85
N ALA A 87 -7.54 3.12 -5.60
CA ALA A 87 -6.44 2.25 -6.01
C ALA A 87 -5.45 2.98 -6.91
N GLY A 88 -5.94 3.82 -7.82
CA GLY A 88 -5.11 4.70 -8.65
C GLY A 88 -4.39 5.79 -7.85
N ASP A 89 -4.92 6.21 -6.70
CA ASP A 89 -4.18 7.07 -5.75
C ASP A 89 -3.09 6.29 -5.03
N LEU A 90 -3.35 5.04 -4.64
CA LEU A 90 -2.32 4.13 -4.10
C LEU A 90 -1.21 3.87 -5.13
N ALA A 91 -1.52 3.79 -6.42
CA ALA A 91 -0.56 3.59 -7.50
C ALA A 91 0.50 4.70 -7.62
N LYS A 92 0.28 5.86 -6.98
CA LYS A 92 1.16 7.03 -7.04
C LYS A 92 2.05 7.19 -5.79
N VAL A 93 1.95 6.28 -4.83
CA VAL A 93 2.70 6.38 -3.56
C VAL A 93 4.19 6.09 -3.77
N PRO A 94 5.08 6.61 -2.90
CA PRO A 94 6.54 6.46 -3.09
C PRO A 94 7.06 5.03 -2.86
N ILE A 95 6.33 4.19 -2.11
CA ILE A 95 6.75 2.81 -1.87
C ILE A 95 6.32 1.93 -3.04
N LYS A 96 7.32 1.44 -3.79
CA LYS A 96 7.15 0.64 -5.01
C LYS A 96 6.12 -0.49 -4.89
N SER A 97 6.22 -1.36 -3.88
CA SER A 97 5.31 -2.51 -3.73
C SER A 97 3.86 -2.08 -3.55
N TYR A 98 3.61 -0.96 -2.85
CA TYR A 98 2.27 -0.42 -2.70
C TYR A 98 1.78 0.26 -3.99
N ALA A 99 2.67 0.94 -4.71
CA ALA A 99 2.34 1.54 -6.00
C ALA A 99 1.96 0.46 -7.04
N GLU A 100 2.74 -0.61 -7.14
CA GLU A 100 2.44 -1.75 -8.03
C GLU A 100 1.13 -2.42 -7.62
N TYR A 101 0.94 -2.68 -6.31
CA TYR A 101 -0.32 -3.23 -5.81
C TYR A 101 -1.53 -2.32 -6.12
N GLY A 102 -1.38 -1.00 -5.99
CA GLY A 102 -2.41 -0.03 -6.35
C GLY A 102 -2.76 -0.05 -7.84
N ALA A 103 -1.75 -0.16 -8.71
CA ALA A 103 -1.95 -0.26 -10.16
C ALA A 103 -2.66 -1.56 -10.56
N ASP A 104 -2.23 -2.69 -10.01
CA ASP A 104 -2.85 -3.99 -10.26
C ASP A 104 -4.30 -4.02 -9.74
N MET A 105 -4.54 -3.44 -8.57
CA MET A 105 -5.89 -3.28 -8.01
C MET A 105 -6.76 -2.39 -8.89
N GLN A 106 -6.24 -1.25 -9.35
CA GLN A 106 -6.97 -0.36 -10.25
C GLN A 106 -7.38 -1.10 -11.54
N GLU A 107 -6.47 -1.87 -12.13
CA GLU A 107 -6.75 -2.66 -13.34
C GLU A 107 -7.81 -3.76 -13.08
N SER A 108 -7.61 -4.57 -12.03
CA SER A 108 -8.52 -5.67 -11.66
C SER A 108 -9.93 -5.16 -11.36
N VAL A 109 -10.04 -4.08 -10.58
CA VAL A 109 -11.32 -3.47 -10.21
C VAL A 109 -12.00 -2.84 -11.42
N SER A 110 -11.24 -2.20 -12.32
CA SER A 110 -11.82 -1.64 -13.55
C SER A 110 -12.40 -2.73 -14.45
N LYS A 111 -11.69 -3.85 -14.62
CA LYS A 111 -12.22 -5.03 -15.34
C LYS A 111 -13.48 -5.59 -14.69
N LYS A 112 -13.51 -5.69 -13.35
CA LYS A 112 -14.72 -6.13 -12.61
C LYS A 112 -15.88 -5.16 -12.81
N LYS A 113 -15.61 -3.85 -12.82
CA LYS A 113 -16.60 -2.81 -13.07
C LYS A 113 -17.22 -2.97 -14.46
N ASP A 114 -16.42 -3.16 -15.50
CA ASP A 114 -16.91 -3.32 -16.87
C ASP A 114 -17.83 -4.53 -17.03
N ILE A 115 -17.57 -5.61 -16.27
CA ILE A 115 -18.43 -6.78 -16.21
C ILE A 115 -19.73 -6.48 -15.46
N VAL A 116 -19.65 -5.79 -14.32
CA VAL A 116 -20.81 -5.39 -13.53
C VAL A 116 -21.71 -4.42 -14.29
N ASP A 117 -21.14 -3.51 -15.09
CA ASP A 117 -21.89 -2.64 -15.99
C ASP A 117 -22.69 -3.46 -17.01
N GLN A 118 -22.06 -4.47 -17.62
CA GLN A 118 -22.77 -5.39 -18.52
C GLN A 118 -23.88 -6.18 -17.83
N MET A 119 -23.75 -6.50 -16.54
CA MET A 119 -24.83 -7.13 -15.76
C MET A 119 -25.96 -6.16 -15.49
N ALA A 120 -25.66 -4.89 -15.19
CA ALA A 120 -26.65 -3.85 -14.92
C ALA A 120 -27.51 -3.49 -16.15
N ASP A 121 -27.02 -3.78 -17.35
CA ASP A 121 -27.73 -3.60 -18.61
C ASP A 121 -28.67 -4.77 -18.98
N LEU A 122 -28.62 -5.89 -18.23
CA LEU A 122 -29.53 -7.02 -18.44
C LEU A 122 -30.90 -6.76 -17.81
N ASN A 123 -31.94 -7.41 -18.33
CA ASN A 123 -33.24 -7.42 -17.67
C ASN A 123 -33.28 -8.48 -16.56
N LEU A 124 -32.85 -8.10 -15.37
CA LEU A 124 -32.65 -9.04 -14.26
C LEU A 124 -33.88 -9.26 -13.38
N ASN A 125 -34.86 -8.34 -13.41
CA ASN A 125 -35.98 -8.35 -12.47
C ASN A 125 -37.01 -9.45 -12.81
N ASP A 126 -37.08 -9.86 -14.08
CA ASP A 126 -37.96 -10.92 -14.59
C ASP A 126 -37.17 -12.03 -15.30
N ILE A 127 -35.93 -12.29 -14.87
CA ILE A 127 -35.03 -13.23 -15.57
C ILE A 127 -35.53 -14.68 -15.44
N GLU A 128 -35.72 -15.34 -16.58
CA GLU A 128 -36.15 -16.75 -16.64
C GLU A 128 -34.94 -17.68 -16.80
N TYR A 129 -34.96 -18.83 -16.09
CA TYR A 129 -33.93 -19.86 -16.22
C TYR A 129 -33.84 -20.39 -17.67
N GLY A 130 -32.64 -20.42 -18.23
CA GLY A 130 -32.37 -20.84 -19.61
C GLY A 130 -32.69 -19.78 -20.68
N SER A 131 -33.07 -18.56 -20.28
CA SER A 131 -33.15 -17.42 -21.18
C SER A 131 -31.77 -16.95 -21.63
N ALA A 132 -31.69 -16.19 -22.73
CA ALA A 132 -30.43 -15.63 -23.21
C ALA A 132 -29.77 -14.69 -22.17
N ASP A 133 -30.57 -13.91 -21.43
CA ASP A 133 -30.06 -13.03 -20.37
C ASP A 133 -29.54 -13.84 -19.18
N TYR A 134 -30.17 -14.97 -18.85
CA TYR A 134 -29.69 -15.88 -17.80
C TYR A 134 -28.34 -16.50 -18.15
N GLU A 135 -28.20 -17.06 -19.36
CA GLU A 135 -26.93 -17.62 -19.82
C GLU A 135 -25.83 -16.56 -19.88
N LYS A 136 -26.17 -15.34 -20.33
CA LYS A 136 -25.23 -14.22 -20.35
C LYS A 136 -24.83 -13.78 -18.93
N LEU A 137 -25.76 -13.73 -17.99
CA LEU A 137 -25.45 -13.43 -16.59
C LEU A 137 -24.47 -14.45 -15.99
N GLN A 138 -24.67 -15.75 -16.27
CA GLN A 138 -23.76 -16.80 -15.83
C GLN A 138 -22.36 -16.65 -16.42
N ASP A 139 -22.25 -16.40 -17.74
CA ASP A 139 -20.98 -16.14 -18.41
C ASP A 139 -20.26 -14.92 -17.81
N LEU A 140 -20.99 -13.84 -17.52
CA LEU A 140 -20.44 -12.65 -16.88
C LEU A 140 -19.96 -12.93 -15.45
N HIS A 141 -20.67 -13.75 -14.66
CA HIS A 141 -20.18 -14.20 -13.34
C HIS A 141 -18.91 -15.04 -13.45
N SER A 142 -18.82 -15.93 -14.44
CA SER A 142 -17.61 -16.71 -14.70
C SER A 142 -16.43 -15.79 -15.01
N LYS A 143 -16.60 -14.86 -15.96
CA LYS A 143 -15.58 -13.88 -16.32
C LYS A 143 -15.15 -13.03 -15.13
N MET A 144 -16.08 -12.65 -14.25
CA MET A 144 -15.75 -11.88 -13.05
C MET A 144 -14.92 -12.69 -12.05
N SER A 145 -15.22 -13.99 -11.92
CA SER A 145 -14.47 -14.92 -11.07
C SER A 145 -13.07 -15.21 -11.60
N ASP A 146 -12.89 -15.19 -12.92
CA ASP A 146 -11.60 -15.40 -13.58
C ASP A 146 -10.66 -14.19 -13.46
N ILE A 147 -11.15 -13.04 -12.97
CA ILE A 147 -10.29 -11.89 -12.70
C ILE A 147 -9.52 -12.13 -11.41
N ASP A 148 -8.20 -12.26 -11.56
CA ASP A 148 -7.26 -12.37 -10.47
C ASP A 148 -7.44 -11.24 -9.45
N SER A 149 -7.33 -11.61 -8.17
CA SER A 149 -7.28 -10.66 -7.07
C SER A 149 -5.82 -10.36 -6.75
N PRO A 150 -5.35 -9.12 -6.98
CA PRO A 150 -3.96 -8.75 -6.73
C PRO A 150 -3.55 -9.00 -5.29
N THR A 151 -2.29 -9.35 -5.09
CA THR A 151 -1.68 -9.52 -3.77
C THR A 151 -0.50 -8.57 -3.60
N LEU A 152 -0.41 -7.95 -2.44
CA LEU A 152 0.72 -7.11 -2.09
C LEU A 152 1.98 -7.95 -1.91
N ASP A 153 3.03 -7.64 -2.66
CA ASP A 153 4.34 -8.29 -2.50
C ASP A 153 5.01 -7.86 -1.18
N GLN A 154 5.05 -8.78 -0.22
CA GLN A 154 5.68 -8.54 1.08
C GLN A 154 7.22 -8.62 1.02
N SER A 155 7.80 -9.23 0.00
CA SER A 155 9.25 -9.44 -0.08
C SER A 155 10.00 -8.13 -0.29
N ASP A 156 9.53 -7.28 -1.20
CA ASP A 156 10.08 -5.94 -1.43
C ASP A 156 9.87 -5.03 -0.21
N LEU A 157 8.73 -5.15 0.49
CA LEU A 157 8.49 -4.43 1.75
C LEU A 157 9.48 -4.84 2.85
N GLN A 158 9.70 -6.14 3.03
CA GLN A 158 10.68 -6.65 3.99
C GLN A 158 12.10 -6.22 3.64
N LYS A 159 12.44 -6.18 2.35
CA LYS A 159 13.74 -5.71 1.88
C LYS A 159 13.92 -4.22 2.19
N ALA A 160 12.95 -3.38 1.87
CA ALA A 160 12.99 -1.94 2.17
C ALA A 160 13.11 -1.68 3.68
N ALA A 161 12.39 -2.45 4.50
CA ALA A 161 12.50 -2.35 5.96
C ALA A 161 13.89 -2.74 6.49
N LYS A 162 14.52 -3.79 5.92
CA LYS A 162 15.88 -4.22 6.28
C LYS A 162 16.94 -3.20 5.86
N GLU A 163 16.81 -2.62 4.67
CA GLU A 163 17.73 -1.59 4.17
C GLU A 163 17.65 -0.28 4.97
N ALA A 164 16.50 -0.02 5.58
CA ALA A 164 16.26 1.10 6.47
C ALA A 164 16.58 0.80 7.95
N ASP A 165 17.06 -0.41 8.29
CA ASP A 165 17.33 -0.78 9.67
C ASP A 165 18.54 -0.03 10.22
N LEU A 166 18.32 0.71 11.31
CA LEU A 166 19.33 1.50 12.01
C LEU A 166 20.05 0.74 13.11
N SER A 167 19.56 -0.45 13.48
CA SER A 167 20.02 -1.17 14.67
C SER A 167 21.51 -1.47 14.61
N GLY A 168 22.03 -1.84 13.44
CA GLY A 168 23.43 -2.17 13.22
C GLY A 168 24.35 -0.97 13.42
N SER A 169 24.13 0.11 12.68
CA SER A 169 24.99 1.30 12.74
C SER A 169 24.88 2.03 14.09
N LEU A 170 23.71 2.00 14.74
CA LEU A 170 23.55 2.52 16.09
C LEU A 170 24.37 1.73 17.12
N LYS A 171 24.32 0.39 17.06
CA LYS A 171 25.06 -0.48 17.97
C LYS A 171 26.57 -0.34 17.80
N ASP A 172 27.03 -0.23 16.55
CA ASP A 172 28.44 0.00 16.24
C ASP A 172 28.92 1.32 16.83
N LEU A 173 28.14 2.40 16.63
CA LEU A 173 28.45 3.71 17.18
C LEU A 173 28.47 3.71 18.72
N GLU A 174 27.48 3.09 19.35
CA GLU A 174 27.41 2.95 20.81
C GLU A 174 28.63 2.19 21.38
N THR A 175 29.03 1.11 20.72
CA THR A 175 30.19 0.30 21.11
C THR A 175 31.48 1.12 21.02
N THR A 176 31.72 1.78 19.89
CA THR A 176 32.93 2.60 19.69
C THR A 176 32.97 3.80 20.64
N LEU A 177 31.83 4.48 20.88
CA LEU A 177 31.75 5.54 21.89
C LEU A 177 32.11 5.02 23.29
N SER A 178 31.59 3.86 23.68
CA SER A 178 31.84 3.25 24.98
C SER A 178 33.29 2.83 25.19
N GLU A 179 33.99 2.41 24.13
CA GLU A 179 35.41 2.04 24.16
C GLU A 179 36.34 3.25 24.25
N LYS A 180 35.97 4.37 23.61
CA LYS A 180 36.81 5.57 23.48
C LYS A 180 36.58 6.64 24.55
N ILE A 181 35.47 6.55 25.30
CA ILE A 181 35.11 7.48 26.37
C ILE A 181 35.56 6.97 27.77
N LYS A 182 36.01 5.70 27.87
CA LYS A 182 36.74 5.21 29.05
C LYS A 182 38.13 5.84 29.17
#